data_AF-A0A819VJH7-F1
#
_entry.id   AF-A0A819VJH7-F1
#
_cell.length_a   1.000
_cell.length_b   1.000
_cell.length_c   1.000
_cell.angle_alpha   90.00
_cell.angle_beta   90.00
_cell.angle_gamma   90.00
#
_symmetry.space_group_name_H-M   'P 1'
#
loop_
_entity.id
_entity.type
_entity.pdbx_description
1 polymer ?
#
loop_
_entity_poly.entity_id
_entity_poly.type
_entity_poly.pdbx_seq_one_letter_code
_entity_poly.pdbx_strand_id
1 'polypeptide(L)'
;MGGTFFLEVMDYCEVPYNSFPFDNSSVRQKIVEKAAEGLVIEGKIAGQQKVGEWFAEQLLKEKTGSKREIWVCCARLYCMQSFLYEKLNEVMRLTGDPKYKGFWRNKVPTFGPFALLFWKLGQDEVRWKMTKPKTNG
;
A
#
# COMPACT_ATOMS: atom_id res chain seq x y z
N MET A 1 14.11 9.03 2.35
CA MET A 1 13.78 8.66 3.74
C MET A 1 12.54 7.76 3.81
N GLY A 2 12.59 6.57 3.19
CA GLY A 2 11.49 5.58 3.29
C GLY A 2 11.92 4.13 3.03
N GLY A 3 13.22 3.91 2.75
CA GLY A 3 13.75 2.59 2.39
C GLY A 3 13.56 1.57 3.51
N THR A 4 13.90 1.94 4.75
CA THR A 4 13.82 1.02 5.90
C THR A 4 12.40 0.56 6.19
N PHE A 5 11.39 1.44 6.09
CA PHE A 5 10.00 1.05 6.33
C PHE A 5 9.50 0.04 5.30
N PHE A 6 9.67 0.32 4.01
CA PHE A 6 9.22 -0.61 2.98
C PHE A 6 9.99 -1.93 2.99
N LEU A 7 11.27 -1.92 3.41
CA LEU A 7 12.02 -3.15 3.64
C LEU A 7 11.40 -4.00 4.76
N GLU A 8 11.07 -3.37 5.90
CA GLU A 8 10.41 -4.07 7.02
C GLU A 8 9.00 -4.57 6.64
N VAL A 9 8.26 -3.82 5.81
CA VAL A 9 6.96 -4.27 5.29
C VAL A 9 7.12 -5.44 4.30
N MET A 10 8.13 -5.40 3.43
CA MET A 10 8.39 -6.51 2.51
C MET A 10 8.77 -7.78 3.29
N ASP A 11 9.57 -7.65 4.34
CA ASP A 11 9.91 -8.76 5.25
C ASP A 11 8.66 -9.32 5.95
N TYR A 12 7.82 -8.45 6.52
CA TYR A 12 6.54 -8.84 7.13
C TYR A 12 5.59 -9.56 6.15
N CYS A 13 5.54 -9.11 4.89
CA CYS A 13 4.76 -9.76 3.84
C CYS A 13 5.44 -11.01 3.26
N GLU A 14 6.65 -11.36 3.74
CA GLU A 14 7.52 -12.42 3.23
C GLU A 14 7.74 -12.30 1.72
N VAL A 15 8.03 -11.08 1.26
CA VAL A 15 8.25 -10.73 -0.14
C VAL A 15 9.75 -10.55 -0.38
N PRO A 16 10.36 -11.34 -1.29
CA PRO A 16 11.76 -11.17 -1.63
C PRO A 16 12.06 -9.77 -2.18
N TYR A 17 13.20 -9.19 -1.81
CA TYR A 17 13.57 -7.82 -2.20
C TYR A 17 13.61 -7.60 -3.73
N ASN A 18 14.04 -8.61 -4.48
CA ASN A 18 14.11 -8.60 -5.93
C ASN A 18 12.74 -8.80 -6.62
N SER A 19 11.66 -8.91 -5.87
CA SER A 19 10.32 -9.13 -6.43
C SER A 19 9.73 -7.87 -7.07
N PHE A 20 10.29 -6.68 -6.86
CA PHE A 20 9.81 -5.44 -7.47
C PHE A 20 10.03 -5.45 -9.00
N PRO A 21 9.05 -5.07 -9.85
CA PRO A 21 7.79 -4.35 -9.58
C PRO A 21 6.57 -5.24 -9.24
N PHE A 22 6.78 -6.35 -8.53
CA PHE A 22 5.80 -7.36 -8.17
C PHE A 22 5.19 -8.04 -9.39
N ASP A 23 6.00 -8.45 -10.36
CA ASP A 23 5.49 -9.11 -11.58
C ASP A 23 4.88 -10.49 -11.28
N ASN A 24 5.35 -11.15 -10.23
CA ASN A 24 4.75 -12.39 -9.72
C ASN A 24 3.36 -12.11 -9.11
N SER A 25 2.32 -12.72 -9.70
CA SER A 25 0.93 -12.55 -9.26
C SER A 25 0.67 -13.09 -7.85
N SER A 26 1.29 -14.20 -7.45
CA SER A 26 1.13 -14.78 -6.12
C SER A 26 1.68 -13.83 -5.03
N VAL A 27 2.83 -13.20 -5.31
CA VAL A 27 3.39 -12.16 -4.44
C VAL A 27 2.44 -10.98 -4.29
N ARG A 28 1.87 -10.47 -5.39
CA ARG A 28 0.89 -9.36 -5.31
C ARG A 28 -0.34 -9.73 -4.51
N GLN A 29 -0.89 -10.93 -4.74
CA GLN A 29 -2.08 -11.42 -4.04
C GLN A 29 -1.87 -11.47 -2.54
N LYS A 30 -0.70 -11.95 -2.09
CA LYS A 30 -0.33 -12.00 -0.68
C LYS A 30 -0.25 -10.62 -0.04
N ILE A 31 0.35 -9.65 -0.74
CA ILE A 31 0.42 -8.26 -0.24
C ILE A 31 -0.99 -7.65 -0.17
N VAL A 32 -1.86 -7.92 -1.15
CA VAL A 32 -3.26 -7.47 -1.15
C VAL A 32 -4.03 -8.02 0.05
N GLU A 33 -3.89 -9.31 0.38
CA GLU A 33 -4.52 -9.91 1.56
C GLU A 33 -4.04 -9.25 2.85
N LYS A 34 -2.73 -9.11 3.02
CA LYS A 34 -2.13 -8.44 4.19
C LYS A 34 -2.58 -6.98 4.30
N ALA A 35 -2.72 -6.28 3.18
CA ALA A 35 -3.23 -4.91 3.15
C ALA A 35 -4.71 -4.84 3.56
N ALA A 36 -5.53 -5.77 3.08
CA ALA A 36 -6.94 -5.88 3.45
C ALA A 36 -7.11 -6.15 4.95
N GLU A 37 -6.39 -7.12 5.51
CA GLU A 37 -6.35 -7.39 6.96
C GLU A 37 -5.99 -6.12 7.76
N GLY A 38 -4.95 -5.42 7.32
CA GLY A 38 -4.47 -4.19 7.93
C GLY A 38 -5.47 -3.04 7.92
N LEU A 39 -6.23 -2.88 6.83
CA LEU A 39 -7.27 -1.87 6.70
C LEU A 39 -8.41 -2.09 7.70
N VAL A 40 -8.80 -3.34 7.95
CA VAL A 40 -9.81 -3.67 8.98
C VAL A 40 -9.30 -3.28 10.37
N ILE A 41 -8.04 -3.61 10.68
CA ILE A 41 -7.43 -3.30 11.98
C ILE A 41 -7.35 -1.78 12.20
N GLU A 42 -6.83 -1.02 11.23
CA GLU A 42 -6.74 0.44 11.35
C GLU A 42 -8.12 1.10 11.39
N GLY A 43 -9.10 0.58 10.64
CA GLY A 43 -10.48 1.05 10.72
C GLY A 43 -11.07 0.85 12.11
N LYS A 44 -10.82 -0.30 12.75
CA LYS A 44 -11.23 -0.56 14.13
C LYS A 44 -10.57 0.40 15.12
N ILE A 45 -9.24 0.61 15.02
CA ILE A 45 -8.49 1.53 15.87
C ILE A 45 -9.01 2.97 15.73
N ALA A 46 -9.40 3.37 14.51
CA ALA A 46 -9.92 4.70 14.22
C ALA A 46 -11.42 4.88 14.56
N GLY A 47 -12.11 3.87 15.10
CA GLY A 47 -13.56 3.92 15.34
C GLY A 47 -14.40 3.90 14.06
N GLN A 48 -13.79 3.54 12.92
CA GLN A 48 -14.40 3.48 11.58
C GLN A 48 -14.38 2.05 11.02
N GLN A 49 -14.72 1.06 11.85
CA GLN A 49 -14.62 -0.37 11.49
C GLN A 49 -15.31 -0.70 10.16
N LYS A 50 -16.56 -0.26 9.95
CA LYS A 50 -17.31 -0.51 8.71
C LYS A 50 -16.61 0.05 7.47
N VAL A 51 -15.90 1.17 7.60
CA VAL A 51 -15.12 1.76 6.51
C VAL A 51 -13.88 0.91 6.23
N GLY A 52 -13.20 0.44 7.28
CA GLY A 52 -12.05 -0.46 7.16
C GLY A 52 -12.42 -1.79 6.48
N GLU A 53 -13.54 -2.39 6.88
CA GLU A 53 -14.11 -3.59 6.26
C GLU A 53 -14.45 -3.34 4.79
N TRP A 54 -15.14 -2.24 4.49
CA TRP A 54 -15.48 -1.89 3.11
C TRP A 54 -14.22 -1.65 2.25
N PHE A 55 -13.19 -0.97 2.75
CA PHE A 55 -11.91 -0.80 2.05
C PHE A 55 -11.22 -2.15 1.80
N ALA A 56 -11.20 -3.04 2.78
CA ALA A 56 -10.64 -4.38 2.65
C ALA A 56 -11.36 -5.16 1.54
N GLU A 57 -12.70 -5.14 1.52
CA GLU A 57 -13.51 -5.77 0.47
C GLU A 57 -13.21 -5.20 -0.93
N GLN A 58 -13.10 -3.87 -1.07
CA GLN A 58 -12.77 -3.26 -2.35
C GLN A 58 -11.39 -3.69 -2.85
N LEU A 59 -10.41 -3.81 -1.95
CA LEU A 59 -9.06 -4.23 -2.33
C LEU A 59 -9.01 -5.72 -2.69
N LEU A 60 -9.74 -6.57 -1.95
CA LEU A 60 -9.80 -8.01 -2.22
C LEU A 60 -10.49 -8.35 -3.56
N LYS A 61 -11.43 -7.52 -4.03
CA LYS A 61 -12.03 -7.68 -5.37
C LYS A 61 -10.99 -7.57 -6.50
N GLU A 62 -9.96 -6.76 -6.29
CA GLU A 62 -8.89 -6.54 -7.26
C GLU A 62 -7.69 -7.48 -7.05
N LYS A 63 -7.78 -8.44 -6.12
CA LYS A 63 -6.68 -9.34 -5.73
C LYS A 63 -6.01 -10.03 -6.92
N THR A 64 -6.81 -10.51 -7.88
CA THR A 64 -6.32 -11.20 -9.08
C THR A 64 -6.03 -10.25 -10.25
N GLY A 65 -6.22 -8.95 -10.04
CA GLY A 65 -6.02 -7.93 -11.05
C GLY A 65 -4.55 -7.71 -11.43
N SER A 66 -4.38 -6.92 -12.47
CA SER A 66 -3.11 -6.35 -12.89
C SER A 66 -2.57 -5.37 -11.85
N LYS A 67 -1.27 -5.06 -11.94
CA LYS A 67 -0.61 -4.02 -11.14
C LYS A 67 -1.37 -2.69 -11.18
N ARG A 68 -1.87 -2.34 -12.37
CA ARG A 68 -2.60 -1.09 -12.59
C ARG A 68 -3.97 -1.09 -11.91
N GLU A 69 -4.73 -2.17 -12.01
CA GLU A 69 -6.05 -2.29 -11.36
C GLU A 69 -5.93 -2.19 -9.84
N ILE A 70 -4.98 -2.94 -9.26
CA ILE A 70 -4.68 -2.88 -7.83
C ILE A 70 -4.29 -1.45 -7.42
N TRP A 71 -3.41 -0.80 -8.19
CA TRP A 71 -2.99 0.56 -7.90
C TRP A 71 -4.13 1.58 -8.00
N VAL A 72 -4.97 1.51 -9.04
CA VAL A 72 -6.13 2.38 -9.21
C VAL A 72 -7.09 2.22 -8.03
N CYS A 73 -7.31 1.00 -7.57
CA CYS A 73 -8.10 0.76 -6.36
C CYS A 73 -7.46 1.42 -5.13
N CYS A 74 -6.17 1.19 -4.88
CA CYS A 74 -5.45 1.84 -3.77
C CYS A 74 -5.55 3.37 -3.83
N ALA A 75 -5.36 3.97 -5.00
CA ALA A 75 -5.46 5.41 -5.19
C ALA A 75 -6.88 5.93 -4.93
N ARG A 76 -7.90 5.21 -5.41
CA ARG A 76 -9.31 5.54 -5.14
C ARG A 76 -9.59 5.53 -3.64
N LEU A 77 -9.20 4.46 -2.94
CA LEU A 77 -9.41 4.33 -1.49
C LEU A 77 -8.68 5.44 -0.72
N TYR A 78 -7.43 5.75 -1.09
CA TYR A 78 -6.66 6.83 -0.48
C TYR A 78 -7.29 8.22 -0.65
N CYS A 79 -7.92 8.49 -1.80
CA CYS A 79 -8.59 9.76 -2.07
C CYS A 79 -9.94 9.93 -1.34
N MET A 80 -10.44 8.89 -0.67
CA MET A 80 -11.66 9.01 0.13
C MET A 80 -11.35 9.72 1.45
N GLN A 81 -12.14 10.73 1.79
CA GLN A 81 -12.04 11.45 3.07
C GLN A 81 -12.36 10.51 4.23
N SER A 82 -11.33 9.84 4.74
CA SER A 82 -11.41 8.74 5.71
C SER A 82 -10.13 8.65 6.53
N PHE A 83 -10.11 7.74 7.52
CA PHE A 83 -8.92 7.47 8.33
C PHE A 83 -7.67 7.15 7.48
N LEU A 84 -7.86 6.59 6.29
CA LEU A 84 -6.76 6.12 5.44
C LEU A 84 -5.89 7.26 4.91
N TYR A 85 -6.51 8.37 4.51
CA TYR A 85 -5.79 9.56 4.04
C TYR A 85 -4.93 10.17 5.15
N GLU A 86 -5.52 10.37 6.33
CA GLU A 86 -4.83 10.94 7.49
C GLU A 86 -3.67 10.05 7.93
N LYS A 87 -3.92 8.74 8.02
CA LYS A 87 -2.93 7.76 8.47
C LYS A 87 -1.75 7.66 7.50
N LEU A 88 -2.01 7.64 6.19
CA LEU A 88 -0.96 7.59 5.18
C LEU A 88 -0.06 8.82 5.27
N ASN A 89 -0.64 10.01 5.36
CA ASN A 89 0.15 11.24 5.46
C ASN A 89 0.95 11.34 6.76
N GLU A 90 0.38 10.89 7.88
CA GLU A 90 1.07 10.84 9.18
C GLU A 90 2.26 9.86 9.15
N VAL A 91 2.02 8.60 8.76
CA VAL A 91 3.06 7.57 8.74
C VAL A 91 4.17 7.92 7.77
N MET A 92 3.83 8.39 6.56
CA MET A 92 4.84 8.75 5.56
C MET A 92 5.68 9.97 5.97
N ARG A 93 5.12 10.90 6.75
CA ARG A 93 5.87 12.06 7.29
C ARG A 93 6.84 11.64 8.40
N LEU A 94 6.45 10.70 9.25
CA LEU A 94 7.24 10.27 10.41
C LEU A 94 8.24 9.14 10.09
N THR A 95 8.08 8.49 8.94
CA THR A 95 8.96 7.41 8.49
C THR A 95 10.39 7.90 8.30
N GLY A 96 11.35 7.15 8.85
CA GLY A 96 12.78 7.46 8.75
C GLY A 96 13.30 8.41 9.83
N ASP A 97 12.43 9.01 10.65
CA ASP A 97 12.83 9.72 11.85
C ASP A 97 13.08 8.70 13.00
N PRO A 98 14.30 8.67 13.58
CA PRO A 98 14.60 7.79 14.71
C PRO A 98 13.70 8.01 15.93
N LYS A 99 13.24 9.26 16.18
CA LYS A 99 12.38 9.61 17.32
C LYS A 99 11.03 8.90 17.25
N TYR A 100 10.52 8.69 16.04
CA TYR A 100 9.21 8.07 15.79
C TYR A 100 9.32 6.61 15.36
N LYS A 101 10.49 5.97 15.55
CA LYS A 101 10.74 4.59 15.14
C LYS A 101 9.71 3.60 15.69
N GLY A 102 9.40 3.68 16.99
CA GLY A 102 8.37 2.82 17.58
C GLY A 102 7.00 3.02 16.94
N PHE A 103 6.64 4.28 16.64
CA PHE A 103 5.36 4.61 16.02
C PHE A 103 5.25 4.02 14.61
N TRP A 104 6.18 4.32 13.70
CA TRP A 104 6.05 3.85 12.31
C TRP A 104 6.29 2.33 12.20
N ARG A 105 7.10 1.72 13.08
CA ARG A 105 7.26 0.26 13.13
C ARG A 105 5.98 -0.47 13.51
N ASN A 106 5.20 0.06 14.45
CA ASN A 106 3.92 -0.52 14.82
C ASN A 106 2.89 -0.49 13.69
N LYS A 107 3.17 0.26 12.61
CA LYS A 107 2.34 0.32 11.40
C LYS A 107 2.77 -0.66 10.31
N VAL A 108 3.91 -1.32 10.47
CA VAL A 108 4.38 -2.37 9.54
C VAL A 108 3.36 -3.49 9.35
N PRO A 109 2.77 -4.11 10.41
CA PRO A 109 1.88 -5.25 10.23
C PRO A 109 0.45 -4.88 9.81
N THR A 110 0.06 -3.61 9.97
CA THR A 110 -1.30 -3.14 9.70
C THR A 110 -1.34 -2.31 8.43
N PHE A 111 -0.91 -1.06 8.49
CA PHE A 111 -1.00 -0.10 7.40
C PHE A 111 0.07 -0.32 6.32
N GLY A 112 1.21 -0.89 6.70
CA GLY A 112 2.39 -1.07 5.85
C GLY A 112 2.12 -1.71 4.49
N PRO A 113 1.43 -2.86 4.41
CA PRO A 113 1.20 -3.53 3.13
C PRO A 113 0.38 -2.68 2.15
N PHE A 114 -0.61 -1.92 2.65
CA PHE A 114 -1.35 -0.97 1.82
C PHE A 114 -0.44 0.14 1.29
N ALA A 115 0.38 0.75 2.16
CA ALA A 115 1.34 1.77 1.77
C ALA A 115 2.35 1.24 0.73
N LEU A 116 2.79 -0.01 0.87
CA LEU A 116 3.68 -0.68 -0.07
C LEU A 116 3.03 -0.78 -1.46
N LEU A 117 1.80 -1.29 -1.55
CA LEU A 117 1.06 -1.37 -2.83
C LEU A 117 0.89 0.00 -3.46
N PHE A 118 0.39 0.97 -2.71
CA PHE A 118 0.11 2.31 -3.21
C PHE A 118 1.37 2.99 -3.76
N TRP A 119 2.47 2.95 -3.00
CA TRP A 119 3.72 3.62 -3.37
C TRP A 119 4.45 2.89 -4.51
N LYS A 120 4.65 1.58 -4.38
CA LYS A 120 5.46 0.80 -5.33
C LYS A 120 4.79 0.63 -6.68
N LEU A 121 3.49 0.34 -6.70
CA LEU A 121 2.76 0.23 -7.98
C LEU A 121 2.56 1.60 -8.62
N GLY A 122 2.45 2.68 -7.83
CA GLY A 122 2.40 4.04 -8.35
C GLY A 122 3.69 4.47 -9.04
N GLN A 123 4.85 4.09 -8.50
CA GLN A 123 6.14 4.30 -9.16
C GLN A 123 6.23 3.57 -10.51
N ASP A 124 5.70 2.35 -10.59
CA ASP A 124 5.65 1.57 -11.85
C ASP A 124 4.75 2.25 -12.89
N GLU A 125 3.57 2.73 -12.50
CA GLU A 125 2.64 3.45 -13.39
C GLU A 125 3.24 4.77 -13.91
N VAL A 126 3.92 5.54 -13.05
CA VAL A 126 4.60 6.77 -13.46
C VAL A 126 5.75 6.46 -14.43
N ARG A 127 6.56 5.44 -14.13
CA ARG A 127 7.64 4.99 -15.02
C ARG A 127 7.11 4.59 -16.39
N TRP A 128 6.03 3.79 -16.43
CA TRP A 128 5.37 3.38 -17.66
C TRP A 128 4.93 4.57 -18.53
N LYS A 129 4.36 5.61 -17.91
CA LYS A 129 3.95 6.84 -18.63
C LYS A 129 5.12 7.63 -19.19
N MET A 130 6.27 7.65 -18.50
CA MET A 130 7.47 8.35 -18.97
C MET A 130 8.21 7.62 -20.09
N THR A 131 8.09 6.29 -20.16
CA THR A 131 8.78 5.48 -21.17
C THR A 131 7.96 5.23 -22.43
N LYS A 132 6.68 5.61 -22.46
CA LYS A 132 5.88 5.52 -23.69
C LYS A 132 6.38 6.53 -24.72
N PRO A 133 6.58 6.13 -25.99
CA PRO A 133 6.78 7.08 -27.07
C PRO A 133 5.61 8.07 -27.05
N LYS A 134 5.89 9.38 -27.13
CA LYS A 134 4.86 10.36 -27.45
C LYS A 134 4.36 10.02 -28.84
N THR A 135 3.24 9.31 -28.93
CA THR A 135 2.47 9.26 -30.16
C THR A 135 1.91 10.66 -30.34
N ASN A 136 2.59 11.48 -31.13
CA ASN A 136 2.04 12.70 -31.69
C ASN A 136 0.88 12.26 -32.59
N GLY A 137 -0.35 12.39 -32.10
CA GLY A 137 -1.57 12.28 -32.87
C GLY A 137 -2.19 13.66 -33.00
#